data_AF-A0A4Q5LZV0-F1
#
_entry.id   AF-A0A4Q5LZV0-F1
#
_cell.length_a   1.000
_cell.length_b   1.000
_cell.length_c   1.000
_cell.angle_alpha   90.00
_cell.angle_beta   90.00
_cell.angle_gamma   90.00
#
_symmetry.space_group_name_H-M   'P 1'
#
loop_
_entity.id
_entity.type
_entity.pdbx_description
1 polymer ?
#
loop_
_entity_poly.entity_id
_entity_poly.type
_entity_poly.pdbx_seq_one_letter_code
_entity_poly.pdbx_strand_id
1 'polypeptide(L)' 'MAVIIFLVIAALLVAGGFLMSFFWATNDGQFDDTYTPSVRILFDDEKPAENHKPL' A
#
# COMPACT_ATOMS: atom_id res chain seq x y z
N MET A 1 -30.26 13.50 -26.38
CA MET A 1 -28.81 13.79 -26.58
C MET A 1 -28.14 14.31 -25.31
N ALA A 2 -28.69 15.31 -24.61
CA ALA A 2 -28.09 15.84 -23.37
C ALA A 2 -27.81 14.79 -22.27
N VAL A 3 -28.72 13.82 -22.09
CA VAL A 3 -28.58 12.74 -21.09
C VAL A 3 -27.35 11.86 -21.36
N ILE A 4 -27.06 11.56 -22.63
CA ILE A 4 -25.89 10.74 -22.99
C ILE A 4 -24.60 11.46 -22.61
N ILE A 5 -24.51 12.76 -22.89
CA ILE A 5 -23.34 13.59 -22.53
C ILE A 5 -23.14 13.61 -21.01
N PHE A 6 -24.22 13.78 -20.24
CA PHE A 6 -24.17 13.72 -18.78
C PHE A 6 -23.66 12.36 -18.27
N LEU A 7 -24.17 11.26 -18.80
CA LEU A 7 -23.75 9.91 -18.41
C LEU A 7 -22.28 9.63 -18.74
N VAL A 8 -21.80 10.14 -19.88
CA VAL A 8 -20.37 10.03 -20.25
C VAL A 8 -19.49 10.76 -19.23
N ILE A 9 -19.84 11.99 -18.85
CA ILE A 9 -19.08 12.74 -17.84
C ILE A 9 -19.12 12.03 -16.49
N ALA A 10 -20.29 11.56 -16.06
CA ALA A 10 -20.42 10.81 -14.81
C ALA A 10 -19.56 9.54 -14.81
N ALA A 11 -19.54 8.80 -15.92
CA ALA A 11 -18.70 7.61 -16.06
C ALA A 11 -17.20 7.95 -15.99
N LEU A 12 -16.76 9.03 -16.64
CA LEU A 12 -15.37 9.50 -16.57
C LEU A 12 -14.97 9.92 -15.16
N LEU A 13 -15.86 10.60 -14.42
CA LEU A 13 -15.63 10.96 -13.03
C LEU A 13 -15.49 9.72 -12.14
N VAL A 14 -16.36 8.72 -12.32
CA VAL A 14 -16.29 7.46 -11.57
C VAL A 14 -14.99 6.72 -11.90
N ALA A 15 -14.67 6.55 -13.18
CA ALA A 15 -13.45 5.89 -13.62
C ALA A 15 -12.18 6.61 -13.12
N GLY A 16 -12.14 7.94 -13.25
CA GLY A 16 -11.05 8.77 -12.75
C GLY A 16 -10.91 8.72 -11.23
N GLY A 17 -12.04 8.72 -10.51
CA GLY A 17 -12.08 8.56 -9.06
C GLY A 17 -11.50 7.21 -8.62
N PHE A 18 -11.95 6.10 -9.24
CA PHE A 18 -11.39 4.77 -8.97
C PHE A 18 -9.89 4.71 -9.26
N LEU A 19 -9.44 5.31 -10.36
CA LEU A 19 -8.02 5.35 -10.71
C LEU A 19 -7.19 6.13 -9.69
N MET A 20 -7.67 7.30 -9.25
CA MET A 20 -7.01 8.09 -8.21
C MET A 20 -6.97 7.35 -6.87
N SER A 21 -8.08 6.74 -6.47
CA SER A 21 -8.15 5.91 -5.25
C SER A 21 -7.23 4.70 -5.30
N PHE A 22 -7.08 4.07 -6.46
CA PHE A 22 -6.14 2.97 -6.67
C PHE A 22 -4.71 3.41 -6.37
N PHE A 23 -4.24 4.50 -6.98
CA PHE A 23 -2.89 5.00 -6.73
C PHE A 23 -2.67 5.38 -5.26
N TRP A 24 -3.63 6.08 -4.64
CA TRP A 24 -3.57 6.42 -3.22
C TRP A 24 -3.44 5.17 -2.33
N ALA A 25 -4.26 4.14 -2.57
CA ALA A 25 -4.22 2.90 -1.80
C ALA A 25 -2.93 2.10 -2.01
N THR A 26 -2.33 2.14 -3.21
CA THR A 26 -1.10 1.40 -3.50
C THR A 26 0.19 2.11 -3.06
N ASN A 27 0.12 3.40 -2.73
CA ASN A 27 1.31 4.19 -2.40
C ASN A 27 1.69 4.15 -0.91
N ASP A 28 1.08 3.28 -0.09
CA ASP A 28 1.27 3.21 1.37
C ASP A 28 2.37 2.22 1.82
N GLY A 29 3.45 2.08 1.04
CA GLY A 29 4.61 1.25 1.43
C GLY A 29 4.35 -0.26 1.56
N GLN A 30 3.15 -0.75 1.18
CA GLN A 30 2.79 -2.18 1.21
C GLN A 30 3.75 -3.07 0.40
N PHE A 31 4.49 -2.51 -0.55
CA PHE A 31 5.45 -3.23 -1.39
C PHE A 31 6.90 -3.16 -0.86
N ASP A 32 7.12 -2.48 0.26
CA ASP A 32 8.45 -2.33 0.87
C ASP A 32 8.90 -3.63 1.56
N ASP A 33 7.96 -4.50 1.93
CA ASP A 33 8.26 -5.82 2.50
C ASP A 33 8.66 -6.82 1.41
N THR A 34 9.83 -6.60 0.84
CA THR A 34 10.46 -7.47 -0.17
C THR A 34 10.95 -8.81 0.40
N TYR A 35 10.88 -8.97 1.73
CA TYR A 35 11.34 -10.16 2.45
C TYR A 35 10.17 -10.78 3.22
N THR A 36 9.68 -11.94 2.77
CA THR A 36 8.48 -12.56 3.32
C THR A 36 8.53 -12.65 4.85
N PRO A 37 7.42 -12.33 5.57
CA PRO A 37 7.37 -12.36 7.03
C PRO A 37 7.81 -13.69 7.65
N SER A 38 7.56 -14.81 6.96
CA SER A 38 7.96 -16.15 7.38
C SER A 38 9.48 -16.35 7.41
N VAL A 39 10.24 -15.60 6.62
CA VAL A 39 11.71 -15.67 6.59
C VAL A 39 12.29 -14.74 7.65
N ARG A 40 11.72 -13.54 7.81
CA ARG A 40 12.13 -12.59 8.86
C ARG A 40 12.04 -13.20 10.26
N ILE A 41 10.94 -13.88 10.57
CA ILE A 41 10.71 -14.46 11.89
C ILE A 41 11.70 -15.60 12.24
N LEU A 42 12.26 -16.30 11.24
CA LEU A 42 13.27 -17.34 11.45
C LEU A 42 14.63 -16.77 11.91
N PHE A 43 14.93 -15.53 11.53
CA PHE A 43 16.23 -14.88 11.81
C PHE A 43 16.13 -13.74 12.84
N ASP A 44 14.92 -13.32 13.22
CA ASP A 44 14.70 -12.30 14.25
C ASP A 44 15.16 -12.76 15.64
N ASP A 45 15.10 -14.06 15.92
CA ASP A 45 15.59 -14.68 17.17
C ASP A 45 17.13 -14.76 17.24
N GLU A 46 17.85 -14.52 16.13
CA GLU A 46 19.32 -14.52 16.09
C GLU A 46 19.95 -13.15 16.36
N LYS A 47 19.16 -12.11 16.65
CA LYS A 47 19.71 -10.81 17.04
C LYS A 47 20.52 -10.99 18.33
N PRO A 48 21.83 -10.66 18.35
CA PRO A 48 22.61 -10.67 19.58
C PRO A 48 21.90 -9.77 20.58
N ALA A 49 21.74 -10.24 21.83
CA ALA A 49 21.28 -9.39 22.91
C ALA A 49 22.10 -8.10 22.88
N GLU A 50 21.46 -7.00 22.47
CA GLU A 50 22.09 -5.70 22.48
C GLU A 50 22.52 -5.49 23.93
N ASN A 51 23.83 -5.35 24.14
CA ASN A 51 24.42 -5.26 25.46
C ASN A 51 23.71 -4.14 26.23
N HIS A 52 22.79 -4.53 27.12
CA HIS A 52 22.32 -3.69 28.20
C HIS A 52 23.56 -3.33 29.02
N LYS A 53 24.19 -2.19 28.71
CA LYS A 53 25.15 -1.55 29.61
C LYS A 53 24.32 -1.03 30.79
N PRO A 54 24.44 -1.62 31.98
CA PRO A 54 23.89 -0.97 33.16
C PRO A 54 24.75 0.27 33.41
N LEU A 55 24.08 1.38 33.70
CA LEU A 55 24.68 2.62 34.19
C LEU A 55 25.47 2.36 35.47
#